data_AF-B8ER94-F1
#
_entry.id   AF-B8ER94-F1
#
_cell.length_a   1.000
_cell.length_b   1.000
_cell.length_c   1.000
_cell.angle_alpha   90.00
_cell.angle_beta   90.00
_cell.angle_gamma   90.00
#
_symmetry.space_group_name_H-M   'P 1'
#
loop_
_entity.id
_entity.type
_entity.pdbx_description
1 polymer ?
#
loop_
_entity_poly.entity_id
_entity_poly.type
_entity_poly.pdbx_seq_one_letter_code
_entity_poly.pdbx_strand_id
1 'polypeptide(L)' 'MPEHVKFLLRHALIGIAIGLCAVIAIVTLDVAHIGTLIGRSSQKWLWLTLLAASFSFSFGGLQMAFAIMLIPNDEE' A
#
# COMPACT_ATOMS: atom_id res chain seq x y z
N MET A 1 15.46 -16.80 -7.50
CA MET A 1 14.47 -15.82 -8.03
C MET A 1 15.17 -14.93 -9.04
N PRO A 2 14.58 -14.69 -10.22
CA PRO A 2 15.14 -13.77 -11.23
C PRO A 2 15.31 -12.34 -10.68
N GLU A 3 16.30 -11.60 -11.18
CA GLU A 3 16.65 -10.26 -10.66
C GLU A 3 15.50 -9.24 -10.80
N HIS A 4 14.78 -9.24 -11.93
CA HIS A 4 13.61 -8.38 -12.14
C HIS A 4 12.48 -8.66 -11.13
N VAL A 5 12.29 -9.93 -10.73
CA VAL A 5 11.29 -10.28 -9.70
C VAL A 5 11.72 -9.71 -8.36
N LYS A 6 13.00 -9.84 -7.98
CA LYS A 6 13.50 -9.27 -6.71
C LYS A 6 13.36 -7.75 -6.69
N PHE A 7 13.67 -7.10 -7.81
CA PHE A 7 13.52 -5.65 -7.99
C PHE A 7 12.07 -5.22 -7.73
N LEU A 8 11.12 -5.81 -8.44
CA LEU A 8 9.70 -5.50 -8.27
C LEU A 8 9.22 -5.79 -6.85
N LEU A 9 9.61 -6.93 -6.28
CA LEU A 9 9.18 -7.34 -4.94
C LEU A 9 9.68 -6.37 -3.86
N ARG A 10 10.92 -5.85 -3.98
CA ARG A 10 11.44 -4.80 -3.09
C ARG A 10 10.60 -3.52 -3.17
N HIS A 11 10.27 -3.08 -4.38
CA HIS A 11 9.45 -1.88 -4.58
C HIS A 11 7.99 -2.10 -4.13
N ALA A 12 7.42 -3.28 -4.34
CA ALA A 12 6.12 -3.66 -3.81
C ALA A 12 6.10 -3.57 -2.28
N LEU A 13 7.12 -4.11 -1.60
CA LEU A 13 7.22 -4.04 -0.13
C LEU A 13 7.30 -2.60 0.38
N ILE A 14 8.04 -1.72 -0.31
CA ILE A 14 8.10 -0.29 0.02
C ILE A 14 6.71 0.35 -0.15
N GLY A 15 6.03 0.08 -1.25
CA GLY A 15 4.67 0.58 -1.49
C GLY A 15 3.66 0.06 -0.46
N ILE A 16 3.73 -1.22 -0.09
CA ILE A 16 2.90 -1.81 0.97
C ILE A 16 3.14 -1.09 2.30
N ALA A 17 4.41 -0.85 2.67
CA ALA A 17 4.73 -0.13 3.90
C ALA A 17 4.11 1.28 3.91
N ILE A 18 4.20 2.00 2.79
CA ILE A 18 3.58 3.33 2.63
C ILE A 18 2.05 3.23 2.75
N GLY A 19 1.44 2.24 2.09
CA GLY A 19 -0.01 1.99 2.16
C GLY A 19 -0.49 1.71 3.58
N LEU A 20 0.25 0.90 4.35
CA LEU A 20 -0.04 0.65 5.76
C LEU A 20 0.08 1.91 6.62
N CYS A 21 1.13 2.72 6.41
CA CYS A 21 1.26 4.01 7.09
C CYS A 21 0.08 4.95 6.77
N ALA A 22 -0.39 4.98 5.52
CA ALA A 22 -1.56 5.77 5.12
C ALA A 22 -2.83 5.28 5.83
N VAL A 23 -3.04 3.97 5.92
CA VAL A 23 -4.20 3.37 6.62
C VAL A 23 -4.17 3.72 8.11
N ILE A 24 -3.00 3.62 8.75
CA ILE A 24 -2.83 4.03 10.15
C ILE A 24 -3.20 5.51 10.30
N ALA A 25 -2.72 6.39 9.42
CA ALA A 25 -3.05 7.81 9.45
C ALA A 25 -4.56 8.04 9.27
N ILE A 26 -5.20 7.38 8.30
CA ILE A 26 -6.65 7.50 8.04
C ILE A 26 -7.47 7.10 9.27
N VAL A 27 -7.14 5.95 9.88
CA VAL A 27 -7.90 5.41 11.01
C VAL A 27 -7.67 6.21 12.29
N THR A 28 -6.42 6.61 12.56
CA THR A 28 -6.06 7.34 13.80
C THR A 28 -6.50 8.80 13.79
N LEU A 29 -6.42 9.47 12.62
CA LEU A 29 -6.89 10.84 12.46
C LEU A 29 -8.40 10.92 12.16
N ASP A 30 -9.08 9.77 12.12
CA ASP A 30 -10.50 9.63 11.79
C ASP A 30 -10.90 10.34 10.50
N VAL A 31 -10.07 10.22 9.45
CA VAL A 31 -10.30 10.85 8.16
C VAL A 31 -11.64 10.36 7.60
N ALA A 32 -12.53 11.30 7.29
CA ALA A 32 -13.89 11.01 6.83
C ALA A 32 -14.69 10.06 7.76
N HIS A 33 -14.39 10.09 9.07
CA HIS A 33 -15.02 9.23 10.08
C HIS A 33 -14.78 7.72 9.92
N ILE A 34 -13.76 7.32 9.15
CA ILE A 34 -13.46 5.90 8.90
C ILE A 34 -13.09 5.16 10.19
N GLY A 35 -12.29 5.77 11.07
CA GLY A 35 -11.88 5.16 12.34
C GLY A 35 -13.08 4.92 13.25
N THR A 36 -13.97 5.92 13.36
CA THR A 36 -15.23 5.83 14.08
C THR A 36 -16.14 4.75 13.49
N LEU A 37 -16.25 4.68 12.16
CA LEU A 37 -17.10 3.71 11.46
C LEU A 37 -16.63 2.27 11.69
N ILE A 38 -15.33 2.02 11.55
CA ILE A 38 -14.72 0.72 11.86
C ILE A 38 -14.90 0.40 13.35
N GLY A 39 -14.68 1.38 14.23
CA GLY A 39 -14.79 1.24 15.68
C GLY A 39 -16.19 0.85 16.17
N ARG A 40 -17.25 1.24 15.45
CA ARG A 40 -18.65 0.88 15.76
C ARG A 40 -19.13 -0.40 15.08
N SER A 41 -18.37 -0.95 14.13
CA SER A 41 -18.75 -2.17 13.44
C SER A 41 -18.62 -3.41 14.35
N SER A 42 -19.49 -4.41 14.15
CA SER A 42 -19.33 -5.73 14.77
C SER A 42 -18.14 -6.51 14.16
N GLN A 43 -17.72 -6.15 12.94
CA GLN A 43 -16.67 -6.84 12.19
C GLN A 43 -15.43 -5.95 11.99
N LYS A 44 -14.92 -5.34 13.06
CA LYS A 44 -13.83 -4.34 13.00
C LYS A 44 -12.59 -4.85 12.25
N TRP A 45 -12.17 -6.08 12.57
CA TRP A 45 -10.98 -6.70 11.98
C TRP A 45 -11.12 -6.95 10.48
N LEU A 46 -12.31 -7.33 10.01
CA LEU A 46 -12.59 -7.50 8.59
C LEU A 46 -12.39 -6.17 7.85
N TRP A 47 -13.02 -5.10 8.33
CA TRP A 47 -12.94 -3.79 7.68
C TRP A 47 -11.54 -3.20 7.73
N LEU A 48 -10.85 -3.31 8.86
CA LEU A 48 -9.47 -2.86 8.99
C LEU A 48 -8.54 -3.62 8.04
N THR A 49 -8.68 -4.95 7.96
CA THR A 49 -7.87 -5.79 7.06
C THR A 49 -8.17 -5.50 5.60
N LEU A 50 -9.45 -5.31 5.25
CA LEU A 50 -9.87 -4.96 3.90
C LEU A 50 -9.30 -3.60 3.48
N LEU A 51 -9.39 -2.59 4.36
CA LEU A 51 -8.82 -1.27 4.11
C LEU A 51 -7.29 -1.34 3.96
N ALA A 52 -6.62 -2.03 4.88
CA ALA A 52 -5.17 -2.23 4.85
C ALA A 52 -4.72 -2.95 3.58
N ALA A 53 -5.41 -4.02 3.19
CA ALA A 53 -5.09 -4.80 1.99
C ALA A 53 -5.29 -3.96 0.71
N SER A 54 -6.41 -3.25 0.59
CA SER A 54 -6.69 -2.39 -0.57
C SER A 54 -5.63 -1.32 -0.75
N PHE A 55 -5.30 -0.57 0.31
CA PHE A 55 -4.26 0.46 0.23
C PHE A 55 -2.87 -0.13 -0.01
N SER A 56 -2.51 -1.22 0.68
CA SER A 56 -1.22 -1.90 0.47
C SER A 56 -1.06 -2.38 -0.97
N PHE A 57 -2.12 -2.93 -1.56
CA PHE A 57 -2.10 -3.39 -2.94
C PHE A 57 -1.98 -2.21 -3.92
N SER A 58 -2.78 -1.15 -3.75
CA SER A 58 -2.72 0.04 -4.60
C SER A 58 -1.35 0.72 -4.54
N PHE A 59 -0.80 0.97 -3.35
CA PHE A 59 0.51 1.62 -3.20
C PHE A 59 1.67 0.70 -3.58
N GLY A 60 1.56 -0.61 -3.33
CA GLY A 60 2.51 -1.61 -3.83
C GLY A 60 2.61 -1.57 -5.37
N GLY A 61 1.47 -1.57 -6.04
CA GLY A 61 1.38 -1.44 -7.50
C GLY A 61 1.94 -0.11 -8.00
N LEU A 62 1.55 1.00 -7.38
CA LEU A 62 2.05 2.35 -7.70
C LEU A 62 3.58 2.40 -7.62
N GLN A 63 4.16 1.91 -6.53
CA GLN A 63 5.60 1.97 -6.30
C GLN A 63 6.39 1.08 -7.28
N MET A 64 5.83 -0.08 -7.67
CA MET A 64 6.40 -0.90 -8.74
C MET A 64 6.32 -0.20 -10.10
N ALA A 65 5.21 0.47 -10.41
CA ALA A 65 5.05 1.21 -11.66
C ALA A 65 6.06 2.36 -11.76
N PHE A 66 6.23 3.16 -10.70
CA PHE A 66 7.28 4.17 -10.62
C PHE A 66 8.67 3.55 -10.83
N ALA A 67 8.96 2.44 -10.15
CA ALA A 67 10.26 1.79 -10.26
C ALA A 67 10.58 1.39 -11.71
N ILE A 68 9.60 0.88 -12.46
CA ILE A 68 9.76 0.54 -13.89
C ILE A 68 9.94 1.80 -14.74
N MET A 69 9.13 2.83 -14.53
CA MET A 69 9.17 4.07 -15.33
C MET A 69 10.46 4.88 -15.13
N LEU A 70 11.15 4.69 -13.99
CA LEU A 70 12.42 5.34 -13.67
C LEU A 70 13.66 4.51 -14.05
N ILE A 71 13.51 3.32 -14.67
CA ILE A 71 14.65 2.59 -15.21
C ILE A 71 15.25 3.45 -16.33
N PRO A 72 16.55 3.83 -16.23
CA PRO A 72 17.21 4.52 -17.32
C PRO A 72 17.17 3.64 -18.57
N ASN A 73 16.78 4.20 -19.72
CA ASN A 73 17.03 3.53 -20.98
C ASN A 73 18.52 3.67 -21.26
N ASP A 74 19.22 2.54 -21.32
CA ASP A 74 20.60 2.46 -21.81
C ASP A 74 20.60 2.73 -23.34
N GLU A 75 20.28 3.98 -23.73
CA GLU A 75 20.54 4.52 -25.07
C GLU A 75 21.69 5.54 -24.95
N GLU A 76 22.90 5.00 -24.78
CA GLU A 76 24.13 5.52 -25.39
C GLU A 76 24.62 4.52 -26.44
#